data_AF-A0A7L3BDP5-F1
#
_entry.id   AF-A0A7L3BDP5-F1
#
_cell.length_a   1.000
_cell.length_b   1.000
_cell.length_c   1.000
_cell.angle_alpha   90.00
_cell.angle_beta   90.00
_cell.angle_gamma   90.00
#
_symmetry.space_group_name_H-M   'P 1'
#
loop_
_entity.id
_entity.type
_entity.pdbx_description
1 polymer ?
#
loop_
_entity_poly.entity_id
_entity_poly.type
_entity_poly.pdbx_seq_one_letter_code
_entity_poly.pdbx_strand_id
1 'polypeptide(L)'
;PVRRWCRREVETRRRETLEHRGETRVLLQRSPWGVLRVGVLGQPLAQHLLPYARTLPLPLFTPPDLRGAKAGVPCTLSRSLSHEAQRG
;
A
#
# COMPACT_ATOMS: atom_id res chain seq x y z
N PRO A 1 5.20 -16.55 12.08
CA PRO A 1 6.30 -16.51 13.07
C PRO A 1 5.95 -15.51 14.18
N VAL A 2 6.30 -15.83 15.43
CA VAL A 2 6.13 -14.91 16.57
C VAL A 2 7.35 -13.99 16.62
N ARG A 3 7.12 -12.68 16.71
CA ARG A 3 8.17 -11.66 16.87
C ARG A 3 8.08 -11.09 18.27
N ARG A 4 9.22 -10.98 18.95
CA ARG A 4 9.30 -10.34 20.27
C ARG A 4 9.62 -8.87 20.10
N TRP A 5 9.07 -8.03 20.97
CA TRP A 5 9.40 -6.61 21.05
C TRP A 5 9.64 -6.21 22.50
N CYS A 6 10.49 -5.21 22.69
CA CYS A 6 10.79 -4.60 23.98
C CYS A 6 10.91 -3.09 23.80
N ARG A 7 10.27 -2.32 24.69
CA ARG A 7 10.42 -0.87 24.82
C ARG A 7 10.90 -0.58 26.24
N ARG A 8 12.02 0.12 26.36
CA ARG A 8 12.60 0.50 27.65
C ARG A 8 12.74 2.01 27.71
N GLU A 9 12.33 2.59 28.83
CA GLU A 9 12.38 4.01 29.12
C GLU A 9 13.10 4.22 30.44
N VAL A 10 13.92 5.28 30.50
CA VAL A 10 14.72 5.63 31.67
C VAL A 10 14.59 7.13 31.89
N GLU A 11 13.98 7.51 33.00
CA GLU A 11 13.89 8.91 33.43
C GLU A 11 14.88 9.16 34.57
N THR A 12 16.07 9.67 34.20
CA THR A 12 17.20 9.83 35.13
C THR A 12 16.94 10.85 36.24
N ARG A 13 16.16 11.91 35.96
CA ARG A 13 15.83 12.95 36.95
C ARG A 13 14.97 12.41 38.09
N ARG A 14 14.04 11.51 37.79
CA ARG A 14 13.15 10.86 38.77
C ARG A 14 13.68 9.52 39.28
N ARG A 15 14.77 9.03 38.68
CA ARG A 15 15.34 7.70 38.93
C ARG A 15 14.35 6.58 38.64
N GLU A 16 13.55 6.75 37.60
CA GLU A 16 12.51 5.79 37.20
C GLU A 16 12.94 5.03 35.95
N THR A 17 12.59 3.75 35.89
CA THR A 17 12.81 2.90 34.73
C THR A 17 11.56 2.08 34.45
N LEU A 18 11.12 2.09 33.20
CA LEU A 18 9.95 1.36 32.72
C LEU A 18 10.34 0.44 31.57
N GLU A 19 9.86 -0.80 31.60
CA GLU A 19 10.13 -1.76 30.53
C GLU A 19 8.85 -2.52 30.14
N HIS A 20 8.51 -2.45 28.85
CA HIS A 20 7.40 -3.17 28.25
C HIS A 20 7.96 -4.23 27.31
N ARG A 21 7.51 -5.48 27.48
CA ARG A 21 7.82 -6.59 26.58
C ARG A 21 6.54 -7.20 26.05
N GLY A 22 6.59 -7.70 24.82
CA GLY A 22 5.47 -8.40 24.24
C GLY A 22 5.86 -9.29 23.08
N GLU A 23 4.89 -10.10 22.68
CA GLU A 23 4.98 -10.95 21.50
C GLU A 23 3.93 -10.55 20.48
N THR A 24 4.30 -10.57 19.22
CA THR A 24 3.45 -10.19 18.10
C THR A 24 3.43 -11.31 17.08
N ARG A 25 2.23 -11.73 16.67
CA ARG A 25 2.06 -12.73 15.62
C ARG A 25 1.84 -12.04 14.29
N VAL A 26 2.70 -12.31 13.32
CA VAL A 26 2.53 -11.83 11.94
C VAL A 26 1.66 -12.83 11.18
N LEU A 27 0.65 -12.33 10.48
CA LEU A 27 -0.22 -13.09 9.59
C LEU A 27 0.09 -12.73 8.13
N LEU A 28 0.17 -13.76 7.29
CA LEU A 28 0.32 -13.64 5.84
C LEU A 28 -0.67 -14.60 5.19
N GLN A 29 -1.55 -14.06 4.35
CA GLN A 29 -2.55 -14.82 3.61
C GLN A 29 -2.49 -14.44 2.13
N ARG A 30 -2.41 -15.46 1.26
CA ARG A 30 -2.41 -15.30 -0.20
C ARG A 30 -3.67 -15.96 -0.77
N SER A 31 -4.28 -15.33 -1.77
CA SER A 31 -5.39 -15.91 -2.52
C SER A 31 -4.97 -16.29 -3.94
N PRO A 32 -5.68 -17.24 -4.59
CA PRO A 32 -5.46 -17.57 -6.00
C PRO A 32 -5.70 -16.38 -6.94
N TRP A 33 -6.53 -15.41 -6.55
CA TRP A 33 -6.87 -14.21 -7.33
C TRP A 33 -5.87 -13.07 -7.15
N GLY A 34 -4.65 -13.36 -6.68
CA GLY A 34 -3.60 -12.37 -6.53
C GLY A 34 -3.82 -11.39 -5.37
N VAL A 35 -4.66 -11.70 -4.38
CA VAL A 35 -4.83 -10.84 -3.20
C VAL A 35 -3.88 -11.30 -2.09
N LEU A 36 -3.04 -10.38 -1.60
CA LEU A 36 -2.18 -10.58 -0.44
C LEU A 36 -2.71 -9.77 0.74
N ARG A 37 -3.00 -10.44 1.86
CA ARG A 37 -3.30 -9.81 3.15
C ARG A 37 -2.14 -10.06 4.11
N VAL A 38 -1.59 -9.01 4.70
CA VAL A 38 -0.42 -9.10 5.57
C VAL A 38 -0.51 -8.09 6.70
N GLY A 39 -0.07 -8.49 7.90
CA GLY A 39 -0.05 -7.59 9.05
C GLY A 39 0.12 -8.31 10.39
N VAL A 40 -0.13 -7.57 11.46
CA VAL A 40 -0.13 -8.09 12.83
C VAL A 40 -1.51 -8.65 13.17
N LEU A 41 -1.56 -9.86 13.73
CA LEU A 41 -2.79 -10.48 14.19
C LEU A 41 -3.46 -9.61 15.28
N GLY A 42 -4.75 -9.32 15.11
CA GLY A 42 -5.51 -8.43 15.99
C GLY A 42 -5.43 -6.95 15.61
N GLN A 43 -4.73 -6.61 14.51
CA GLN A 43 -4.72 -5.28 13.91
C GLN A 43 -5.32 -5.35 12.48
N PRO A 44 -5.77 -4.21 11.91
CA PRO A 44 -6.16 -4.16 10.50
C PRO A 44 -5.01 -4.64 9.60
N LEU A 45 -5.33 -5.51 8.64
CA LEU A 45 -4.34 -6.07 7.71
C LEU A 45 -4.24 -5.20 6.46
N ALA A 46 -3.02 -5.00 5.98
CA ALA A 46 -2.80 -4.36 4.68
C ALA A 46 -3.16 -5.35 3.56
N GLN A 47 -3.92 -4.89 2.57
CA GLN A 47 -4.30 -5.66 1.40
C GLN A 47 -3.60 -5.13 0.14
N HIS A 48 -3.02 -6.03 -0.65
CA HIS A 48 -2.33 -5.70 -1.89
C HIS A 48 -2.82 -6.60 -3.02
N LEU A 49 -2.95 -6.04 -4.23
CA LEU A 49 -3.16 -6.79 -5.46
C LEU A 49 -1.80 -7.17 -6.06
N LEU A 50 -1.67 -8.41 -6.53
CA LEU A 50 -0.47 -8.97 -7.13
C LEU A 50 -0.64 -9.17 -8.65
N PRO A 51 0.41 -8.96 -9.47
CA PRO A 51 1.75 -8.52 -9.07
C PRO A 51 1.73 -7.08 -8.55
N TYR A 52 2.54 -6.81 -7.52
CA TYR A 52 2.53 -5.51 -6.86
C TYR A 52 3.09 -4.44 -7.78
N ALA A 53 2.23 -3.51 -8.22
CA ALA A 53 2.64 -2.36 -9.01
C ALA A 53 2.94 -1.17 -8.10
N ARG A 54 4.16 -0.62 -8.18
CA ARG A 54 4.52 0.64 -7.54
C ARG A 54 4.11 1.80 -8.46
N THR A 55 2.83 2.11 -8.49
CA THR A 55 2.36 3.30 -9.23
C THR A 55 2.55 4.53 -8.36
N LEU A 56 3.25 5.54 -8.90
CA LEU A 56 3.21 6.87 -8.32
C LEU A 56 1.76 7.36 -8.31
N PRO A 57 1.34 8.13 -7.28
CA PRO A 57 0.05 8.80 -7.34
C PRO A 57 -0.03 9.62 -8.62
N LEU A 58 -1.23 9.70 -9.20
CA LEU A 58 -1.49 10.50 -10.39
C LEU A 58 -0.81 11.87 -10.25
N PRO A 59 -0.05 12.33 -11.25
CA PRO A 59 0.65 13.60 -11.15
C PRO A 59 -0.37 14.71 -10.89
N LEU A 60 -0.19 15.45 -9.78
CA LEU A 60 -1.03 16.59 -9.42
C LEU A 60 -1.00 17.70 -10.48
N PHE A 61 0.04 17.70 -11.31
CA PHE A 61 0.22 18.58 -12.44
C PHE A 61 0.24 17.75 -13.71
N THR A 62 -0.89 17.66 -14.39
CA THR A 62 -0.90 17.35 -15.82
C THR A 62 -0.23 18.54 -16.52
N PRO A 63 0.94 18.37 -17.17
CA PRO A 63 1.50 19.45 -17.97
C PRO A 63 0.47 19.84 -19.03
N PRO A 64 0.29 21.15 -19.30
CA PRO A 64 -0.60 21.59 -20.37
C PRO A 64 -0.14 20.94 -21.67
N ASP A 65 -1.10 20.42 -22.42
CA ASP A 65 -0.86 19.62 -23.62
C ASP A 65 -0.18 20.51 -24.69
N LEU A 66 1.15 20.51 -24.76
CA LEU A 66 1.92 21.29 -25.74
C LEU A 66 1.74 20.77 -27.18
N ARG A 67 1.01 19.67 -27.37
CA ARG A 67 0.66 19.13 -28.68
C ARG A 67 -0.55 19.81 -29.32
N GLY A 68 -1.16 20.78 -28.64
CA GLY A 68 -2.38 21.48 -29.04
C GLY A 68 -2.21 22.96 -29.40
N ALA A 69 -1.08 23.38 -30.00
CA ALA A 69 -1.00 24.69 -30.67
C ALA A 69 -1.89 24.80 -31.93
N LYS A 70 -2.81 23.85 -32.15
CA LYS A 70 -4.02 24.05 -32.94
C LYS A 70 -5.25 23.69 -32.11
N ALA A 71 -6.12 24.68 -32.01
CA ALA A 71 -7.35 24.68 -31.24
C ALA A 71 -8.23 23.44 -31.50
N GLY A 72 -8.86 22.95 -30.43
CA GLY A 72 -10.27 22.56 -30.53
C GLY A 72 -10.67 21.11 -30.31
N VAL A 73 -9.88 20.23 -29.69
CA VAL A 73 -10.41 18.91 -29.30
C VAL A 73 -9.96 18.51 -27.89
N PRO A 74 -10.88 18.38 -26.92
CA PRO A 74 -10.55 17.73 -25.66
C PRO A 74 -10.31 16.24 -25.91
N CYS A 75 -9.06 15.79 -25.73
CA CYS A 75 -8.75 14.37 -25.62
C CYS A 75 -9.31 13.87 -24.28
N THR A 76 -10.60 13.53 -24.25
CA THR A 76 -11.11 12.62 -23.22
C THR A 76 -10.42 11.29 -23.47
N LEU A 77 -9.46 10.94 -22.60
CA LEU A 77 -8.82 9.63 -22.64
C LEU A 77 -9.92 8.59 -22.41
N SER A 78 -10.36 8.02 -23.52
CA SER A 78 -11.21 6.85 -23.61
C SER A 78 -10.59 5.77 -22.73
N ARG A 79 -11.25 5.48 -21.61
CA ARG A 79 -10.98 4.31 -20.78
C ARG A 79 -11.45 3.07 -21.54
N SER A 80 -10.66 2.65 -22.52
CA SER A 80 -10.82 1.37 -23.19
C SER A 80 -10.34 0.27 -22.24
N LEU A 81 -11.25 -0.24 -21.41
CA LEU A 81 -11.08 -1.54 -20.76
C LEU A 81 -11.27 -2.64 -21.81
N SER A 82 -10.34 -2.74 -22.76
CA SER A 82 -10.28 -3.83 -23.71
C SER A 82 -9.40 -4.94 -23.13
N HIS A 83 -9.97 -5.76 -22.25
CA HIS A 83 -9.51 -7.14 -21.97
C HIS A 83 -10.72 -8.10 -21.79
N GLU A 84 -11.88 -7.77 -22.37
CA GLU A 84 -12.85 -8.80 -22.74
C GLU A 84 -12.42 -9.40 -24.08
N ALA A 85 -11.45 -10.31 -24.00
CA ALA A 85 -11.01 -11.10 -25.14
C ALA A 85 -10.53 -12.47 -24.64
N GLN A 86 -11.42 -13.44 -24.82
CA GLN A 86 -11.10 -14.85 -25.07
C GLN A 86 -10.44 -15.64 -23.94
N ARG A 87 -11.29 -16.17 -23.06
CA ARG A 87 -11.32 -17.58 -22.64
C ARG A 87 -12.78 -17.83 -22.25
N GLY A 88 -13.59 -18.46 -23.10
CA GLY A 88 -13.38 -19.81 -23.60
C GLY A 88 -13.91 -20.76 -22.55
#